data_AF-A0A1H1E501-F1
#
_entry.id   AF-A0A1H1E501-F1
#
_cell.length_a   1.000
_cell.length_b   1.000
_cell.length_c   1.000
_cell.angle_alpha   90.00
_cell.angle_beta   90.00
_cell.angle_gamma   90.00
#
_symmetry.space_group_name_H-M   'P 1'
#
loop_
_entity.id
_entity.type
_entity.pdbx_description
1 polymer ?
#
loop_
_entity_poly.entity_id
_entity_poly.type
_entity_poly.pdbx_seq_one_letter_code
_entity_poly.pdbx_strand_id
1 'polypeptide(L)'
;MTSTNTVFGWAFGDGARADDKDYLARLRQDSLENARQEAARKGVDVVPDSADFTLVSDEDSLIDLGEAGQNRIVMRCTVDVTGPGAGQLRAEGPMNG
;
A
#
# COMPACT_ATOMS: atom_id res chain seq x y z
N MET A 1 7.24 -19.79 16.57
CA MET A 1 6.84 -18.40 16.24
C MET A 1 6.67 -18.36 14.73
N THR A 2 5.43 -18.34 14.26
CA THR A 2 5.10 -18.18 12.84
C THR A 2 5.56 -16.79 12.42
N SER A 3 6.55 -16.70 11.54
CA SER A 3 7.02 -15.42 11.01
C SER A 3 5.92 -14.80 10.16
N THR A 4 5.15 -13.87 10.73
CA THR A 4 4.30 -12.95 9.98
C THR A 4 5.22 -11.99 9.22
N ASN A 5 5.03 -11.89 7.92
CA ASN A 5 5.62 -10.84 7.08
C ASN A 5 4.51 -9.95 6.54
N THR A 6 4.89 -8.87 5.87
CA THR A 6 3.93 -7.89 5.35
C THR A 6 3.92 -7.84 3.82
N VAL A 7 2.77 -7.50 3.26
CA VAL A 7 2.58 -7.15 1.86
C VAL A 7 2.06 -5.72 1.77
N PHE A 8 2.44 -5.03 0.69
CA PHE A 8 1.99 -3.66 0.41
C PHE A 8 0.95 -3.64 -0.71
N GLY A 9 -0.01 -2.75 -0.59
CA GLY A 9 -0.87 -2.31 -1.67
C GLY A 9 -0.81 -0.80 -1.81
N TRP A 10 -0.91 -0.30 -3.03
CA TRP A 10 -0.73 1.12 -3.33
C TRP A 10 -1.91 1.62 -4.17
N ALA A 11 -2.40 2.81 -3.88
CA ALA A 11 -3.35 3.52 -4.72
C ALA A 11 -2.84 4.93 -4.97
N PHE A 12 -2.83 5.35 -6.23
CA PHE A 12 -2.32 6.65 -6.66
C PHE A 12 -3.50 7.58 -6.93
N GLY A 13 -3.39 8.82 -6.48
CA GLY A 13 -4.45 9.80 -6.58
C GLY A 13 -3.96 11.21 -6.90
N ASP A 14 -4.93 12.08 -7.14
CA ASP A 14 -4.74 13.51 -7.35
C ASP A 14 -4.50 14.22 -6.01
N GLY A 15 -3.36 14.91 -5.90
CA GLY A 15 -2.98 15.66 -4.71
C GLY A 15 -3.86 16.87 -4.44
N ALA A 16 -4.54 17.41 -5.45
CA ALA A 16 -5.51 18.51 -5.28
C ALA A 16 -6.75 18.07 -4.49
N ARG A 17 -6.87 16.78 -4.18
CA ARG A 17 -7.95 16.17 -3.40
C ARG A 17 -7.43 15.52 -2.11
N ALA A 18 -6.23 15.86 -1.65
CA ALA A 18 -5.62 15.29 -0.46
C ALA A 18 -6.44 15.52 0.83
N ASP A 19 -7.27 16.56 0.83
CA ASP A 19 -8.15 17.00 1.91
C ASP A 19 -9.60 16.53 1.74
N ASP A 20 -9.93 15.88 0.62
CA ASP A 20 -11.22 15.21 0.39
C ASP A 20 -11.26 13.85 1.09
N LYS A 21 -11.96 13.79 2.23
CA LYS A 21 -12.07 12.57 3.06
C LYS A 21 -12.71 11.40 2.33
N ASP A 22 -13.69 11.65 1.47
CA ASP A 22 -14.37 10.58 0.72
C ASP A 22 -13.46 10.03 -0.37
N TYR A 23 -12.66 10.91 -0.99
CA TYR A 23 -11.62 10.51 -1.91
C TYR A 23 -10.53 9.67 -1.24
N LEU A 24 -10.02 10.11 -0.08
CA LEU A 24 -9.06 9.33 0.70
C LEU A 24 -9.62 7.99 1.15
N ALA A 25 -10.90 7.91 1.52
CA ALA A 25 -11.55 6.65 1.89
C ALA A 25 -11.56 5.65 0.72
N ARG A 26 -11.82 6.14 -0.50
CA ARG A 26 -11.71 5.31 -1.72
C ARG A 26 -10.29 4.83 -1.95
N LEU A 27 -9.29 5.70 -1.85
CA LEU A 27 -7.89 5.30 -1.99
C LEU A 27 -7.46 4.26 -0.93
N ARG A 28 -8.00 4.33 0.30
CA ARG A 28 -7.80 3.27 1.31
C ARG A 28 -8.41 1.94 0.88
N GLN A 29 -9.61 1.95 0.32
CA GLN A 29 -10.24 0.74 -0.20
C GLN A 29 -9.44 0.14 -1.36
N ASP A 30 -9.04 0.98 -2.33
CA ASP A 30 -8.27 0.57 -3.50
C ASP A 30 -6.89 0.00 -3.11
N SER A 31 -6.18 0.66 -2.18
CA SER A 31 -4.88 0.19 -1.70
C SER A 31 -4.99 -1.11 -0.90
N LEU A 32 -6.05 -1.30 -0.10
CA LEU A 32 -6.32 -2.57 0.58
C LEU A 32 -6.65 -3.70 -0.42
N GLU A 33 -7.45 -3.41 -1.45
CA GLU A 33 -7.75 -4.38 -2.49
C GLU A 33 -6.47 -4.82 -3.22
N ASN A 34 -5.61 -3.87 -3.57
CA ASN A 34 -4.32 -4.16 -4.20
C ASN A 34 -3.42 -5.01 -3.31
N ALA A 35 -3.38 -4.75 -2.00
CA ALA A 35 -2.64 -5.58 -1.04
C ALA A 35 -3.17 -7.02 -1.00
N ARG A 36 -4.50 -7.19 -1.03
CA ARG A 36 -5.15 -8.51 -1.05
C ARG A 36 -4.88 -9.26 -2.36
N GLN A 37 -4.94 -8.56 -3.50
CA GLN A 37 -4.59 -9.14 -4.79
C GLN A 37 -3.13 -9.60 -4.82
N GLU A 38 -2.21 -8.80 -4.27
CA GLU A 38 -0.80 -9.17 -4.19
C GLU A 38 -0.55 -10.36 -3.25
N ALA A 39 -1.21 -10.40 -2.09
CA ALA A 39 -1.18 -11.56 -1.20
C ALA A 39 -1.67 -12.84 -1.93
N ALA A 40 -2.81 -12.75 -2.63
CA ALA A 40 -3.35 -13.85 -3.42
C ALA A 40 -2.40 -14.31 -4.53
N ARG A 41 -1.74 -13.37 -5.24
CA ARG A 41 -0.71 -13.69 -6.25
C ARG A 41 0.49 -14.43 -5.66
N LYS A 42 0.83 -14.13 -4.41
CA LYS A 42 1.90 -14.81 -3.65
C LYS A 42 1.44 -16.11 -2.99
N GLY A 43 0.15 -16.47 -3.11
CA GLY A 43 -0.42 -17.67 -2.51
C GLY A 43 -0.51 -17.63 -0.99
N VAL A 44 -0.57 -16.43 -0.41
CA VAL A 44 -0.71 -16.21 1.03
C VAL A 44 -2.02 -15.48 1.34
N ASP A 45 -2.47 -15.62 2.58
CA ASP A 45 -3.68 -14.98 3.08
C ASP A 45 -3.33 -13.71 3.85
N VAL A 46 -4.21 -12.70 3.77
CA VAL A 46 -4.09 -11.49 4.59
C VAL A 46 -4.66 -11.76 5.98
N VAL A 47 -3.94 -11.33 7.02
CA VAL A 47 -4.43 -11.37 8.39
C VAL A 47 -5.56 -10.34 8.54
N PRO A 48 -6.76 -10.73 9.01
CA PRO A 48 -7.86 -9.79 9.26
C PRO A 48 -7.43 -8.64 10.17
N ASP A 49 -7.96 -7.45 9.92
CA ASP A 49 -7.74 -6.23 10.73
C ASP A 49 -6.27 -5.79 10.89
N SER A 50 -5.35 -6.31 10.08
CA SER A 50 -3.92 -5.93 10.10
C SER A 50 -3.58 -4.72 9.21
N ALA A 51 -4.58 -4.09 8.59
CA ALA A 51 -4.36 -3.04 7.61
C ALA A 51 -3.92 -1.72 8.26
N ASP A 52 -2.70 -1.30 7.96
CA ASP A 52 -2.15 0.01 8.29
C ASP A 52 -2.08 0.90 7.04
N PHE A 53 -2.51 2.16 7.14
CA PHE A 53 -2.60 3.07 6.00
C PHE A 53 -1.67 4.27 6.18
N THR A 54 -0.85 4.54 5.19
CA THR A 54 0.02 5.72 5.12
C THR A 54 -0.32 6.53 3.87
N LEU A 55 -0.68 7.80 4.06
CA LEU A 55 -0.76 8.76 2.97
C LEU A 55 0.63 9.35 2.74
N VAL A 56 1.11 9.27 1.51
CA VAL A 56 2.36 9.86 1.05
C VAL A 56 2.00 10.96 0.06
N SER A 57 2.39 12.19 0.36
CA SER A 57 2.25 13.37 -0.50
C SER A 57 3.62 14.00 -0.77
N ASP A 58 3.71 14.75 -1.86
CA ASP A 58 4.90 15.52 -2.22
C ASP A 58 5.29 16.55 -1.13
N GLU A 59 4.29 17.14 -0.45
CA GLU A 59 4.52 18.12 0.62
C GLU A 59 5.13 17.52 1.91
N ASP A 60 4.94 16.22 2.16
CA ASP A 60 5.37 15.54 3.40
C ASP A 60 6.42 14.44 3.18
N SER A 61 6.92 14.21 1.96
CA SER A 61 7.85 13.11 1.67
C SER A 61 9.18 13.56 1.06
N LEU A 62 10.29 12.98 1.56
CA LEU A 62 11.64 13.06 0.97
C LEU A 62 11.77 12.25 -0.35
N ILE A 63 10.66 11.81 -0.95
CA ILE A 63 10.66 11.02 -2.18
C ILE A 63 10.57 12.00 -3.35
N ASP A 64 11.68 12.16 -4.06
CA ASP A 64 11.72 12.89 -5.32
C ASP A 64 10.95 12.08 -6.38
N LEU A 65 9.66 12.40 -6.55
CA LEU A 65 8.79 11.74 -7.53
C LEU A 65 9.02 12.25 -8.97
N GLY A 66 10.01 13.13 -9.20
CA GLY A 66 10.30 13.76 -10.49
C GLY A 66 9.17 14.66 -11.01
N GLU A 67 9.28 15.16 -12.25
CA GLU A 67 8.24 16.01 -12.87
C GLU A 67 6.85 15.34 -12.98
N ALA A 68 6.77 14.01 -12.89
CA ALA A 68 5.52 13.25 -12.93
C ALA A 68 4.79 13.13 -11.57
N GLY A 69 5.41 13.62 -10.49
CA GLY A 69 4.94 13.52 -9.10
C GLY A 69 4.25 14.77 -8.55
N GLN A 70 4.38 15.90 -9.22
CA GLN A 70 3.77 17.15 -8.77
C GLN A 70 2.26 16.99 -8.68
N ASN A 71 1.70 17.35 -7.53
CA ASN A 71 0.27 17.25 -7.25
C ASN A 71 -0.27 15.80 -7.29
N ARG A 72 0.52 14.82 -6.82
CA ARG A 72 0.05 13.44 -6.62
C ARG A 72 0.12 13.03 -5.16
N ILE A 73 -0.84 12.18 -4.77
CA ILE A 73 -0.82 11.47 -3.50
C ILE A 73 -0.77 9.98 -3.74
N VAL A 74 -0.20 9.26 -2.79
CA VAL A 74 -0.13 7.81 -2.79
C VAL A 74 -0.65 7.31 -1.45
N MET A 75 -1.69 6.50 -1.47
CA MET A 75 -2.14 5.73 -0.32
C MET A 75 -1.44 4.38 -0.33
N ARG A 76 -0.61 4.13 0.68
CA ARG A 76 -0.01 2.83 0.94
C ARG A 76 -0.83 2.10 2.00
N CYS A 77 -1.22 0.87 1.72
CA CYS A 77 -1.74 -0.09 2.69
C CYS A 77 -0.64 -1.12 2.99
N THR A 78 -0.36 -1.37 4.26
CA THR A 78 0.48 -2.48 4.73
C THR A 78 -0.42 -3.48 5.43
N VAL A 79 -0.30 -4.77 5.09
CA VAL A 79 -1.05 -5.83 5.75
C VAL A 79 -0.11 -6.95 6.18
N ASP A 80 -0.40 -7.58 7.31
CA ASP A 80 0.26 -8.82 7.69
C ASP A 80 -0.28 -9.98 6.85
N VAL A 81 0.58 -10.94 6.53
CA VAL A 81 0.20 -12.14 5.78
C VAL A 81 0.57 -13.43 6.50
N THR A 82 -0.22 -14.47 6.24
CA THR A 82 -0.10 -15.80 6.80
C THR A 82 -0.24 -16.87 5.72
N GLY A 83 0.13 -18.11 6.05
CA GLY A 83 0.06 -19.24 5.13
C GLY A 83 1.44 -19.74 4.66
N PRO A 84 1.46 -20.77 3.80
CA PRO A 84 2.69 -21.39 3.32
C PRO A 84 3.58 -20.37 2.60
N GLY A 85 4.83 -20.23 3.03
CA GLY A 85 5.78 -19.30 2.41
C GLY A 85 5.67 -17.84 2.89
N ALA A 86 4.66 -17.49 3.71
CA ALA A 86 4.52 -16.14 4.28
C ALA A 86 5.78 -15.67 5.00
N GLY A 87 6.40 -16.56 5.80
CA GLY A 87 7.65 -16.28 6.53
C GLY A 87 8.89 -15.99 5.67
N GLN A 88 8.80 -16.20 4.35
CA GLN A 88 9.88 -15.91 3.39
C GLN A 88 9.60 -14.67 2.54
N LEU A 89 8.39 -14.10 2.62
CA LEU A 89 8.04 -12.90 1.89
C LEU A 89 8.80 -11.70 2.45
N ARG A 90 9.52 -11.00 1.58
CA ARG A 90 10.01 -9.66 1.90
C ARG A 90 9.01 -8.65 1.38
N ALA A 91 8.74 -7.65 2.21
CA ALA A 91 7.92 -6.53 1.83
C ALA A 91 8.70 -5.70 0.79
N GLU A 92 8.49 -6.01 -0.49
CA GLU A 92 9.08 -5.28 -1.61
C GLU A 92 8.13 -4.14 -1.98
N GLY A 93 8.57 -2.90 -1.74
CA GLY A 93 7.91 -1.71 -2.30
C GLY A 93 8.11 -1.66 -3.82
N PRO A 94 7.32 -0.86 -4.55
CA PRO A 94 7.33 -0.87 -6.00
C PRO A 94 8.74 -0.55 -6.54
N MET A 95 9.35 -1.55 -7.20
CA MET A 95 10.20 -1.25 -8.35
C MET A 95 9.24 -0.68 -9.39
N ASN A 96 9.12 0.64 -9.43
CA ASN A 96 8.71 1.31 -10.65
C ASN A 96 9.62 0.78 -11.77
N GLY A 97 9.01 0.33 -12.87
CA GLY A 97 9.72 -0.25 -14.01
C GLY A 97 10.77 0.68 -14.61
#